data_AF-A0A2M7SU73-F1
#
_entry.id   AF-A0A2M7SU73-F1
#
_cell.length_a   1.000
_cell.length_b   1.000
_cell.length_c   1.000
_cell.angle_alpha   90.00
_cell.angle_beta   90.00
_cell.angle_gamma   90.00
#
_symmetry.space_group_name_H-M   'P 1'
#
loop_
_entity.id
_entity.type
_entity.pdbx_description
1 polymer ?
#
loop_
_entity_poly.entity_id
_entity_poly.type
_entity_poly.pdbx_seq_one_letter_code
_entity_poly.pdbx_strand_id
1 'polypeptide(L)' 'VAEVVFPCGAGVINGRLFVYYGGADTVIGVATIKLSELLKSLLL' A
#
# COMPACT_ATOMS: atom_id res chain seq x y z
N VAL A 1 -20.31 -7.11 -1.44
CA VAL A 1 -19.05 -6.35 -1.39
C VAL A 1 -18.49 -6.49 0.01
N ALA A 2 -17.46 -7.32 0.16
CA ALA A 2 -16.70 -7.55 1.39
C ALA A 2 -15.34 -8.11 0.96
N GLU A 3 -14.28 -7.92 1.76
CA GLU A 3 -12.92 -8.43 1.48
C GLU A 3 -12.27 -7.90 0.18
N VAL A 4 -12.53 -6.64 -0.20
CA VAL A 4 -11.90 -6.00 -1.36
C VAL A 4 -10.94 -4.90 -0.90
N VAL A 5 -9.72 -4.91 -1.47
CA VAL A 5 -8.71 -3.85 -1.36
C VAL A 5 -8.34 -3.42 -2.77
N PHE A 6 -8.54 -2.14 -3.10
CA PHE A 6 -8.26 -1.61 -4.42
C PHE A 6 -7.30 -0.40 -4.34
N PRO A 7 -5.98 -0.61 -4.52
CA PRO A 7 -4.99 0.47 -4.44
C PRO A 7 -5.06 1.39 -5.66
N CYS A 8 -5.18 2.70 -5.41
CA CYS A 8 -5.28 3.73 -6.47
C CYS A 8 -4.17 4.78 -6.41
N GLY A 9 -3.34 4.78 -5.37
CA GLY A 9 -2.28 5.76 -5.22
C GLY A 9 -1.17 5.24 -4.33
N ALA A 10 0.06 5.55 -4.71
CA ALA A 10 1.22 5.25 -3.89
C ALA A 10 2.23 6.39 -3.94
N GLY A 11 2.87 6.66 -2.80
CA GLY A 11 3.91 7.67 -2.69
C GLY A 11 5.03 7.20 -1.78
N VAL A 12 6.27 7.57 -2.12
CA VAL A 12 7.44 7.30 -1.29
C VAL A 12 7.82 8.58 -0.56
N ILE A 13 7.81 8.54 0.77
CA ILE A 13 8.15 9.68 1.62
C ILE A 13 9.16 9.19 2.65
N ASN A 14 10.34 9.81 2.68
CA ASN A 14 11.44 9.45 3.60
C ASN A 14 11.78 7.95 3.60
N GLY A 15 11.83 7.33 2.41
CA GLY A 15 12.16 5.90 2.24
C GLY A 15 11.06 4.92 2.65
N ARG A 16 9.88 5.41 3.06
CA ARG A 16 8.69 4.60 3.34
C ARG A 16 7.69 4.72 2.20
N LEU A 17 7.19 3.58 1.73
CA LEU A 17 6.10 3.50 0.78
C LEU A 17 4.78 3.64 1.53
N PHE A 18 3.91 4.51 1.05
CA PHE A 18 2.53 4.68 1.47
C PHE A 18 1.64 4.26 0.31
N VAL A 19 0.75 3.29 0.52
CA VAL A 19 -0.22 2.83 -0.48
C VAL A 19 -1.61 3.16 0.02
N TYR A 20 -2.30 4.04 -0.71
CA TYR A 20 -3.68 4.42 -0.47
C TYR A 20 -4.61 3.53 -1.29
N TYR A 21 -5.63 2.99 -0.64
CA TYR A 21 -6.53 2.02 -1.24
C TYR A 21 -7.98 2.23 -0.84
N GLY A 22 -8.90 1.91 -1.74
CA GLY A 22 -10.32 1.73 -1.42
C GLY A 22 -10.53 0.40 -0.68
N GLY A 23 -11.22 0.45 0.45
CA GLY A 23 -11.60 -0.73 1.25
C GLY A 23 -13.10 -1.00 1.13
N ALA A 24 -13.45 -2.20 0.69
CA ALA A 24 -14.84 -2.66 0.52
C ALA A 24 -15.77 -1.61 -0.14
N ASP A 25 -15.26 -0.88 -1.14
CA ASP A 25 -15.93 0.22 -1.87
C ASP A 25 -16.58 1.31 -0.99
N THR A 26 -16.15 1.44 0.27
CA THR A 26 -16.83 2.26 1.28
C THR A 26 -15.91 3.21 2.02
N VAL A 27 -14.63 2.89 2.12
CA VAL A 27 -13.64 3.68 2.86
C VAL A 27 -12.32 3.81 2.09
N ILE A 28 -11.49 4.77 2.52
CA ILE A 28 -10.11 4.88 2.07
C ILE A 28 -9.20 4.49 3.24
N GLY A 29 -8.29 3.54 2.99
CA GLY A 29 -7.24 3.12 3.91
C GLY A 29 -5.85 3.48 3.40
N VAL A 30 -4.86 3.41 4.30
CA VAL A 30 -3.44 3.54 3.94
C VAL A 30 -2.62 2.46 4.63
N ALA A 31 -1.80 1.75 3.84
CA ALA A 31 -0.82 0.80 4.33
C ALA A 31 0.59 1.36 4.12
N THR A 32 1.54 1.03 5.01
CA THR A 32 2.93 1.49 4.86
C THR A 32 3.94 0.39 5.08
N ILE A 33 5.05 0.46 4.36
CA ILE A 33 6.21 -0.43 4.48
C ILE A 33 7.49 0.36 4.17
N LYS A 34 8.64 -0.02 4.73
CA LYS A 34 9.91 0.55 4.23
C LYS A 34 10.12 0.07 2.80
N LEU A 35 10.45 0.97 1.88
CA LEU A 35 10.62 0.60 0.47
C LEU A 35 11.75 -0.44 0.31
N SER A 36 12.81 -0.31 1.11
CA SER A 36 13.92 -1.28 1.12
C SER A 36 13.49 -2.69 1.55
N GLU A 37 12.57 -2.80 2.50
CA GLU A 37 12.05 -4.11 2.95
C GLU A 37 11.21 -4.77 1.85
N LEU A 38 10.36 -4.01 1.16
CA LEU A 38 9.59 -4.50 0.01
C LEU A 38 10.49 -4.94 -1.15
N LEU A 39 11.49 -4.12 -1.52
CA LEU A 39 12.42 -4.47 -2.60
C LEU A 39 13.22 -5.73 -2.24
N LYS A 40 13.62 -5.88 -0.98
CA LYS A 40 14.28 -7.09 -0.49
C LYS A 40 13.39 -8.33 -0.62
N SER A 41 12.09 -8.23 -0.38
CA SER A 41 11.17 -9.37 -0.52
C SER A 41 10.83 -9.74 -1.97
N LEU A 42 11.12 -8.86 -2.94
CA LEU A 42 10.88 -9.11 -4.37
C LEU A 42 12.11 -9.67 -5.10
N LEU A 43 13.31 -9.38 -4.58
CA LEU A 43 14.59 -9.72 -5.23
C LEU A 43 15.30 -10.94 -4.60
N LEU A 44 14.63 -11.63 -3.68
CA LEU A 44 15.06 -12.88 -3.03
C LEU A 44 13.99 -13.95 -3.26
#